data_AF-A0A6V8Q391-F1
#
_entry.id   AF-A0A6V8Q391-F1
#
_cell.length_a   1.000
_cell.length_b   1.000
_cell.length_c   1.000
_cell.angle_alpha   90.00
_cell.angle_beta   90.00
_cell.angle_gamma   90.00
#
_symmetry.space_group_name_H-M   'P 1'
#
loop_
_entity.id
_entity.type
_entity.pdbx_description
1 polymer ?
#
loop_
_entity_poly.entity_id
_entity_poly.type
_entity_poly.pdbx_seq_one_letter_code
_entity_poly.pdbx_strand_id
1 'polypeptide(L)'
;MNDHRTVGGHRRYDSAEIEQLLSVSDGVTVTEKDVALYARVSTQKQVVNLTRQHEWLTEVCGERGYRIVLDCSEIASGLNDNRRQFFKIIDAACKGEVKKVVVEHRDRLTRFGFRTIEQFFKGVGCAVEVLEQAEEKGEHEELV
;
A
#
# COMPACT_ATOMS: atom_id res chain seq x y z
N MET A 1 29.08 3.44 7.14
CA MET A 1 28.26 4.00 8.21
C MET A 1 28.69 5.41 8.50
N ASN A 2 28.02 6.37 7.87
CA ASN A 2 28.24 7.78 8.14
C ASN A 2 27.55 8.13 9.46
N ASP A 3 28.35 8.29 10.52
CA ASP A 3 27.85 8.84 11.77
C ASP A 3 28.16 10.33 11.86
N HIS A 4 27.18 11.11 12.32
CA HIS A 4 27.40 12.50 12.69
C HIS A 4 27.03 12.69 14.15
N ARG A 5 27.76 13.58 14.83
CA ARG A 5 27.53 13.89 16.23
C ARG A 5 26.77 15.19 16.34
N THR A 6 25.75 15.21 17.19
CA THR A 6 25.09 16.46 17.57
C THR A 6 26.03 17.32 18.42
N VAL A 7 25.71 18.61 18.56
CA VAL A 7 26.41 19.52 19.48
C VAL A 7 26.45 19.00 20.93
N GLY A 8 25.47 18.17 21.32
CA GLY A 8 25.42 17.48 22.61
C GLY A 8 26.11 16.11 22.63
N GLY A 9 26.95 15.78 21.64
CA GLY A 9 27.75 14.55 21.60
C GLY A 9 26.98 13.26 21.29
N HIS A 10 25.69 13.35 20.95
CA HIS A 10 24.91 12.15 20.62
C HIS A 10 25.22 11.71 19.19
N ARG A 11 25.53 10.43 19.02
CA ARG A 11 25.76 9.81 17.71
C ARG A 11 24.42 9.63 16.99
N ARG A 12 24.35 10.07 15.73
CA ARG A 12 23.21 9.88 14.84
C ARG A 12 23.69 9.12 13.61
N TYR A 13 22.86 8.21 13.14
CA TYR A 13 23.06 7.43 11.93
C TYR A 13 21.99 7.80 10.92
N ASP A 14 22.31 7.64 9.64
CA ASP A 14 21.30 7.69 8.59
C ASP A 14 20.37 6.48 8.72
N SER A 15 19.06 6.72 8.82
CA SER A 15 18.06 5.66 8.91
C SER A 15 18.05 4.79 7.66
N ALA A 16 18.30 5.37 6.48
CA ALA A 16 18.34 4.61 5.23
C ALA A 16 19.53 3.63 5.20
N GLU A 17 20.68 4.03 5.76
CA GLU A 17 21.87 3.17 5.84
C GLU A 17 21.66 2.02 6.85
N ILE A 18 20.94 2.27 7.95
CA ILE A 18 20.55 1.23 8.92
C ILE A 18 19.59 0.23 8.27
N GLU A 19 18.54 0.71 7.61
CA GLU A 19 17.54 -0.13 6.96
C GLU A 19 18.18 -1.01 5.87
N GLN A 20 19.06 -0.44 5.04
CA GLN A 20 19.78 -1.19 4.00
C GLN A 20 20.67 -2.30 4.61
N LEU A 21 21.39 -2.01 5.70
CA LEU A 21 22.20 -3.00 6.41
C LEU A 21 21.35 -4.15 6.97
N LEU A 22 20.19 -3.83 7.54
CA LEU A 22 19.23 -4.82 8.06
C LEU A 22 18.65 -5.70 6.94
N SER A 23 18.27 -5.10 5.80
CA SER A 23 17.78 -5.86 4.64
C SER A 23 18.83 -6.81 4.04
N VAL A 24 20.11 -6.42 4.07
CA VAL A 24 21.21 -7.28 3.59
C VAL A 24 21.44 -8.46 4.53
N SER A 25 21.30 -8.27 5.85
CA SER A 25 21.49 -9.36 6.82
C SER A 25 20.41 -10.44 6.76
N ASP A 26 19.17 -10.10 6.39
CA ASP A 26 18.07 -11.06 6.31
C ASP A 26 18.00 -11.79 4.95
N GLY A 27 18.85 -11.43 3.98
CA GLY A 27 18.83 -12.03 2.63
C GLY A 27 17.57 -11.73 1.82
N VAL A 28 16.67 -10.89 2.33
CA VAL A 28 15.43 -10.50 1.67
C VAL A 28 15.75 -9.39 0.68
N THR A 29 15.95 -9.76 -0.58
CA THR A 29 16.07 -8.78 -1.66
C THR A 29 14.66 -8.30 -2.04
N VAL A 30 14.36 -7.03 -1.80
CA VAL A 30 13.12 -6.42 -2.28
C VAL A 30 13.22 -6.21 -3.79
N THR A 31 12.18 -6.56 -4.54
CA THR A 31 12.12 -6.47 -5.99
C THR A 31 10.90 -5.70 -6.47
N GLU A 32 10.88 -5.27 -7.74
CA GLU A 32 9.73 -4.61 -8.38
C GLU A 32 8.45 -5.46 -8.42
N LYS A 33 8.57 -6.75 -8.11
CA LYS A 33 7.46 -7.71 -7.98
C LYS A 33 6.85 -7.73 -6.59
N ASP A 34 7.43 -7.03 -5.61
CA ASP A 34 6.91 -6.98 -4.25
C ASP A 34 5.80 -5.96 -4.14
N VAL A 35 4.60 -6.47 -3.85
CA VAL A 35 3.39 -5.68 -3.90
C VAL A 35 2.61 -5.73 -2.59
N ALA A 36 1.95 -4.61 -2.27
CA ALA A 36 0.88 -4.53 -1.31
C ALA A 36 -0.46 -4.66 -2.03
N LEU A 37 -1.28 -5.62 -1.61
CA LEU A 37 -2.67 -5.74 -2.06
C LEU A 37 -3.55 -4.90 -1.14
N TYR A 38 -4.41 -4.06 -1.73
CA TYR A 38 -5.35 -3.25 -0.97
C TYR A 38 -6.80 -3.42 -1.44
N ALA A 39 -7.62 -3.98 -0.55
CA ALA A 39 -9.05 -4.19 -0.74
C ALA A 39 -9.85 -3.38 0.30
N ARG A 40 -10.93 -2.72 -0.15
CA ARG A 40 -11.74 -1.85 0.72
C ARG A 40 -13.22 -1.89 0.35
N VAL A 41 -14.04 -2.10 1.37
CA VAL A 41 -15.47 -1.81 1.30
C VAL A 41 -15.85 -0.80 2.38
N SER A 42 -16.99 -0.17 2.21
CA SER A 42 -17.37 0.94 3.07
C SER A 42 -18.27 0.53 4.22
N THR A 43 -19.05 -0.54 4.03
CA THR A 43 -20.01 -1.02 5.01
C THR A 43 -19.81 -2.51 5.29
N GLN A 44 -20.15 -2.93 6.51
CA GLN A 44 -20.09 -4.34 6.90
C GLN A 44 -21.04 -5.22 6.06
N LYS A 45 -22.09 -4.64 5.47
CA LYS A 45 -23.01 -5.37 4.57
C LYS A 45 -22.31 -5.86 3.30
N GLN A 46 -21.18 -5.24 2.92
CA GLN A 46 -20.41 -5.54 1.72
C GLN A 46 -19.22 -6.49 1.97
N VAL A 47 -19.16 -7.18 3.10
CA VAL A 47 -18.06 -8.12 3.41
C VAL A 47 -17.88 -9.18 2.32
N VAL A 48 -18.98 -9.70 1.75
CA VAL A 48 -18.90 -10.67 0.66
C VAL A 48 -18.20 -10.07 -0.57
N ASN A 49 -18.44 -8.79 -0.85
CA ASN A 49 -17.76 -8.08 -1.94
C ASN A 49 -16.28 -7.87 -1.61
N LEU A 50 -15.92 -7.61 -0.35
CA LEU A 50 -14.53 -7.52 0.08
C LEU A 50 -13.78 -8.83 -0.17
N THR A 51 -14.40 -9.97 0.15
CA THR A 51 -13.80 -11.30 -0.10
C THR A 51 -13.60 -11.53 -1.60
N ARG A 52 -14.61 -11.25 -2.44
CA ARG A 52 -14.49 -11.38 -3.90
C ARG A 52 -13.40 -10.49 -4.48
N GLN A 53 -13.36 -9.23 -4.06
CA GLN A 53 -12.33 -8.27 -4.45
C GLN A 53 -10.94 -8.78 -4.08
N HIS A 54 -10.78 -9.27 -2.85
CA HIS A 54 -9.51 -9.79 -2.35
C HIS A 54 -9.05 -11.04 -3.14
N GLU A 55 -9.94 -12.00 -3.37
CA GLU A 55 -9.66 -13.21 -4.13
C GLU A 55 -9.22 -12.87 -5.56
N TRP A 56 -9.96 -12.00 -6.24
CA TRP A 56 -9.65 -11.55 -7.59
C TRP A 56 -8.30 -10.82 -7.66
N LEU A 57 -8.03 -9.89 -6.74
CA LEU A 57 -6.74 -9.20 -6.67
C LEU A 57 -5.58 -10.18 -6.46
N THR A 58 -5.79 -11.20 -5.62
CA THR A 58 -4.79 -12.23 -5.34
C THR A 58 -4.49 -13.07 -6.58
N GLU A 59 -5.53 -13.46 -7.32
CA GLU A 59 -5.41 -14.20 -8.58
C GLU A 59 -4.62 -13.39 -9.62
N VAL A 60 -5.02 -12.13 -9.87
CA VAL A 60 -4.33 -11.26 -10.84
C VAL A 60 -2.88 -11.00 -10.45
N CYS A 61 -2.58 -10.84 -9.15
CA CYS A 61 -1.20 -10.73 -8.68
C CYS A 61 -0.40 -12.02 -8.97
N GLY A 62 -1.01 -13.19 -8.76
CA GLY A 62 -0.42 -14.48 -9.09
C GLY A 62 -0.10 -14.62 -10.58
N GLU A 63 -1.05 -14.27 -11.45
CA GLU A 63 -0.88 -14.30 -12.91
C GLU A 63 0.23 -13.37 -13.40
N ARG A 64 0.38 -12.21 -12.77
CA ARG A 64 1.44 -11.22 -13.08
C ARG A 64 2.79 -11.59 -12.46
N GLY A 65 2.86 -12.67 -11.69
CA GLY A 65 4.06 -13.12 -11.00
C GLY A 65 4.51 -12.14 -9.91
N TYR A 66 3.57 -11.42 -9.31
CA TYR A 66 3.82 -10.56 -8.15
C TYR A 66 3.93 -11.40 -6.87
N ARG A 67 4.80 -10.95 -5.97
CA ARG A 67 4.92 -11.45 -4.61
C ARG A 67 4.14 -10.50 -3.70
N ILE A 68 3.02 -10.97 -3.17
CA ILE A 68 2.23 -10.21 -2.20
C ILE A 68 3.00 -10.24 -0.87
N VAL A 69 3.63 -9.13 -0.50
CA VAL A 69 4.38 -9.00 0.76
C VAL A 69 3.51 -8.40 1.86
N LEU A 70 2.45 -7.68 1.47
CA LEU A 70 1.50 -7.09 2.40
C LEU A 70 0.08 -7.25 1.85
N ASP A 71 -0.78 -7.91 2.63
CA ASP A 71 -2.19 -8.12 2.31
C ASP A 71 -3.05 -7.28 3.26
N CYS A 72 -3.75 -6.29 2.70
CA CYS A 72 -4.49 -5.30 3.45
C CYS A 72 -5.93 -5.21 2.95
N SER A 73 -6.84 -5.83 3.70
CA SER A 73 -8.29 -5.67 3.52
C SER A 73 -8.89 -4.87 4.69
N GLU A 74 -9.75 -3.88 4.41
CA GLU A 74 -10.47 -3.16 5.48
C GLU A 74 -11.89 -2.72 5.13
N ILE A 75 -12.71 -2.57 6.18
CA ILE A 75 -14.07 -2.03 6.10
C ILE A 75 -14.00 -0.61 6.67
N ALA A 76 -13.93 0.37 5.79
CA ALA A 76 -13.82 1.77 6.14
C ALA A 76 -14.36 2.65 5.01
N SER A 77 -15.02 3.75 5.37
CA SER A 77 -15.39 4.80 4.42
C SER A 77 -14.14 5.33 3.71
N GLY A 78 -14.24 5.61 2.41
CA GLY A 78 -13.16 6.26 1.67
C GLY A 78 -12.96 7.74 2.04
N LEU A 79 -13.80 8.30 2.93
CA LEU A 79 -13.59 9.58 3.61
C LEU A 79 -12.88 9.44 4.95
N ASN A 80 -12.76 8.23 5.49
CA ASN A 80 -12.06 8.01 6.75
C ASN A 80 -10.55 8.17 6.50
N ASP A 81 -9.95 9.13 7.18
CA ASP A 81 -8.51 9.38 7.16
C ASP A 81 -7.76 8.49 8.18
N ASN A 82 -8.47 7.85 9.11
CA ASN A 82 -7.92 6.91 10.08
C ASN A 82 -8.04 5.44 9.62
N ARG A 83 -7.47 5.13 8.45
CA ARG A 83 -7.50 3.78 7.83
C ARG A 83 -6.26 2.97 8.19
N ARG A 84 -6.40 2.12 9.20
CA ARG A 84 -5.28 1.36 9.79
C ARG A 84 -4.53 0.51 8.77
N GLN A 85 -5.25 -0.16 7.85
CA GLN A 85 -4.59 -1.03 6.87
C GLN A 85 -3.92 -0.20 5.78
N PHE A 86 -4.55 0.90 5.35
CA PHE A 86 -3.92 1.86 4.45
C PHE A 86 -2.62 2.47 5.02
N PHE A 87 -2.59 2.85 6.30
CA PHE A 87 -1.35 3.36 6.93
C PHE A 87 -0.23 2.34 6.96
N LYS A 88 -0.54 1.04 7.16
CA LYS A 88 0.49 0.00 7.06
C LYS A 88 1.13 -0.06 5.68
N ILE A 89 0.36 0.16 4.62
CA ILE A 89 0.88 0.23 3.24
C ILE A 89 1.79 1.44 3.08
N ILE A 90 1.38 2.61 3.60
CA ILE A 90 2.20 3.83 3.58
C ILE A 90 3.55 3.56 4.28
N ASP A 91 3.52 3.01 5.49
CA ASP A 91 4.73 2.73 6.26
C ASP A 91 5.66 1.74 5.54
N ALA A 92 5.10 0.65 5.00
CA ALA A 92 5.87 -0.33 4.23
C ALA A 92 6.48 0.28 2.96
N ALA A 93 5.75 1.17 2.27
CA ALA A 93 6.26 1.87 1.10
C ALA A 93 7.39 2.84 1.46
N CYS A 94 7.26 3.57 2.58
CA CYS A 94 8.31 4.45 3.07
C CYS A 94 9.60 3.71 3.45
N LYS A 95 9.48 2.50 3.99
CA LYS A 95 10.62 1.60 4.29
C LYS A 95 11.16 0.88 3.04
N GLY A 96 10.53 1.08 1.88
CA GLY A 96 10.92 0.43 0.64
C GLY A 96 10.65 -1.08 0.60
N GLU A 97 9.80 -1.60 1.50
CA GLU A 97 9.43 -3.03 1.58
C GLU A 97 8.46 -3.43 0.44
N VAL A 98 7.70 -2.47 -0.08
CA VAL A 98 6.76 -2.66 -1.20
C VAL A 98 7.11 -1.73 -2.36
N LYS A 99 7.10 -2.24 -3.59
CA LYS A 99 7.35 -1.47 -4.82
C LYS A 99 6.08 -1.10 -5.56
N LYS A 100 4.95 -1.74 -5.22
CA LYS A 100 3.66 -1.45 -5.85
C LYS A 100 2.50 -1.64 -4.90
N VAL A 101 1.52 -0.76 -4.96
CA VAL A 101 0.21 -0.92 -4.31
C VAL A 101 -0.79 -1.28 -5.39
N VAL A 102 -1.38 -2.46 -5.28
CA VAL A 102 -2.35 -2.98 -6.24
C VAL A 102 -3.76 -2.80 -5.66
N VAL A 103 -4.61 -2.11 -6.42
CA VAL A 103 -6.01 -1.87 -6.09
C VAL A 103 -6.90 -2.20 -7.28
N GLU A 104 -8.13 -2.58 -7.01
CA GLU A 104 -9.13 -2.86 -8.06
C GLU A 104 -9.51 -1.56 -8.78
N HIS A 105 -9.92 -0.54 -8.02
CA HIS A 105 -10.35 0.76 -8.55
C HIS A 105 -9.77 1.93 -7.74
N ARG A 106 -9.81 3.14 -8.32
CA ARG A 106 -9.28 4.36 -7.68
C ARG A 106 -10.02 4.73 -6.39
N ASP A 107 -11.34 4.59 -6.38
CA ASP A 107 -12.22 4.87 -5.24
C ASP A 107 -12.00 3.90 -4.06
N ARG A 108 -11.49 2.70 -4.34
CA ARG A 108 -11.06 1.74 -3.31
C ARG A 108 -9.86 2.25 -2.54
N LEU A 109 -8.92 2.91 -3.23
CA LEU A 109 -7.78 3.56 -2.58
C LEU A 109 -8.19 4.83 -1.82
N THR A 110 -8.99 5.70 -2.44
CA THR A 110 -9.50 6.93 -1.80
C THR A 110 -10.63 7.55 -2.62
N ARG A 111 -11.60 8.20 -1.96
CA ARG A 111 -12.60 9.00 -2.69
C ARG A 111 -12.03 10.29 -3.27
N PHE A 112 -11.08 10.90 -2.56
CA PHE A 112 -10.48 12.18 -2.95
C PHE A 112 -8.96 12.16 -2.81
N GLY A 113 -8.27 13.01 -3.56
CA GLY A 113 -6.83 13.12 -3.45
C GLY A 113 -6.06 11.92 -4.01
N PHE A 114 -6.66 11.11 -4.90
CA PHE A 114 -5.98 9.99 -5.56
C PHE A 114 -4.65 10.42 -6.18
N ARG A 115 -4.65 11.52 -6.93
CA ARG A 115 -3.43 12.09 -7.53
C ARG A 115 -2.37 12.45 -6.48
N THR A 116 -2.78 13.00 -5.34
CA THR A 116 -1.85 13.33 -4.25
C THR A 116 -1.21 12.07 -3.68
N ILE A 117 -2.02 11.05 -3.42
CA ILE A 117 -1.57 9.75 -2.91
C ILE A 117 -0.65 9.06 -3.93
N GLU A 118 -1.00 9.06 -5.20
CA GLU A 118 -0.20 8.51 -6.29
C GLU A 118 1.17 9.22 -6.40
N GLN A 119 1.19 10.55 -6.35
CA GLN A 119 2.45 11.31 -6.34
C GLN A 119 3.28 11.03 -5.08
N PHE A 120 2.64 10.87 -3.92
CA PHE A 120 3.33 10.49 -2.69
C PHE A 120 4.00 9.12 -2.82
N PHE A 121 3.27 8.09 -3.24
CA PHE A 121 3.83 6.74 -3.44
C PHE A 121 4.99 6.77 -4.44
N LYS A 122 4.82 7.49 -5.56
CA LYS A 122 5.87 7.67 -6.55
C LYS A 122 7.13 8.31 -5.94
N GLY A 123 6.96 9.28 -5.05
CA GLY A 123 8.05 9.95 -4.33
C GLY A 123 8.86 9.02 -3.42
N VAL A 124 8.23 7.98 -2.86
CA VAL A 124 8.88 6.96 -2.02
C VAL A 124 9.31 5.71 -2.82
N GLY A 125 9.26 5.76 -4.16
CA GLY A 125 9.68 4.65 -5.01
C GLY A 125 8.69 3.49 -5.06
N CYS A 126 7.40 3.77 -4.84
CA CYS A 126 6.30 2.82 -4.92
C CYS A 126 5.30 3.25 -6.00
N ALA A 127 4.84 2.34 -6.86
CA ALA A 127 3.82 2.63 -7.86
C ALA A 127 2.41 2.27 -7.36
N VAL A 128 1.38 3.02 -7.78
CA VAL A 128 -0.02 2.60 -7.58
C VAL A 128 -0.50 1.98 -8.89
N GLU A 129 -0.95 0.74 -8.82
CA GLU A 129 -1.53 0.04 -9.96
C GLU A 129 -3.01 -0.22 -9.72
N VAL A 130 -3.82 0.29 -10.65
CA VAL A 130 -5.27 0.14 -10.65
C VAL A 130 -5.62 -0.88 -11.72
N LEU A 131 -6.28 -1.96 -11.33
CA LEU A 131 -6.55 -3.09 -12.23
C LEU A 131 -7.84 -2.96 -13.03
N GLU A 132 -8.64 -1.90 -12.79
CA GLU A 132 -9.83 -1.47 -13.56
C GLU A 132 -10.59 -2.66 -14.17
N GLN A 133 -11.17 -3.49 -13.32
CA GLN A 133 -12.23 -4.39 -13.78
C GLN A 133 -13.40 -3.50 -14.20
N ALA A 134 -13.87 -3.58 -15.44
CA ALA A 134 -15.07 -2.84 -15.81
C ALA A 134 -16.26 -3.43 -15.05
N GLU A 135 -16.82 -2.72 -14.06
CA GLU A 135 -18.11 -3.11 -13.46
C GLU A 135 -19.22 -2.10 -13.75
N GLU A 136 -20.36 -2.65 -14.12
CA GLU A 136 -21.64 -1.98 -14.25
C GLU A 136 -22.01 -1.29 -12.92
N LYS A 137 -21.92 0.04 -12.92
CA LYS A 137 -22.70 0.98 -12.08
C LYS A 137 -23.16 0.43 -10.71
N GLY A 138 -22.22 0.38 -9.77
CA GLY A 138 -22.50 0.37 -8.34
C GLY A 138 -22.25 1.72 -7.66
N GLU A 139 -22.24 2.82 -8.42
CA GLU A 139 -22.25 4.17 -7.85
C GLU A 139 -23.65 4.40 -7.29
N HIS A 140 -23.86 4.29 -5.98
CA HIS A 140 -24.86 5.03 -5.18
C HIS A 140 -25.04 4.36 -3.82
N GLU A 141 -24.12 4.57 -2.87
CA GLU A 141 -24.45 4.30 -1.46
C GLU A 141 -23.66 5.14 -0.43
N GLU A 142 -23.01 6.22 -0.85
CA GLU A 142 -22.16 7.01 0.05
C GLU A 142 -22.41 8.53 0.01
N LEU A 143 -23.54 8.94 -0.59
CA LEU A 143 -24.00 10.33 -0.67
C LEU A 143 -25.23 10.59 0.22
N VAL A 144 -25.49 9.76 1.24
CA VAL A 144 -26.50 10.02 2.27
C VAL A 144 -25.83 10.16 3.62
#